data_AF-A0A178J576-F1
#
_entry.id   AF-A0A178J576-F1
#
_cell.length_a   1.000
_cell.length_b   1.000
_cell.length_c   1.000
_cell.angle_alpha   90.00
_cell.angle_beta   90.00
_cell.angle_gamma   90.00
#
_symmetry.space_group_name_H-M   'P 1'
#
loop_
_entity.id
_entity.type
_entity.pdbx_description
1 polymer ?
#
loop_
_entity_poly.entity_id
_entity_poly.type
_entity_poly.pdbx_seq_one_letter_code
_entity_poly.pdbx_strand_id
1 'polypeptide(L)'
;MDWWQTLLVTISTFVVTKLVDHFIAISKEKRELSKARKSKKIDQIENLMDEVSVYYEVTMNWKHHEMKQEHYRKLMKDDDYLIGKYNRYKGVASHARDVLHHCKIIASEENPETSTARAELPKLKDELAQKYDMFIKACEEEIESTV
;
A
#
# COMPACT_ATOMS: atom_id res chain seq x y z
N MET A 1 -41.65 -52.54 7.41
CA MET A 1 -41.03 -51.38 6.74
C MET A 1 -40.70 -51.82 5.33
N ASP A 2 -41.30 -51.19 4.34
CA ASP A 2 -41.08 -51.58 2.95
C ASP A 2 -39.71 -51.08 2.46
N TRP A 3 -38.99 -51.94 1.75
CA TRP A 3 -37.64 -51.66 1.25
C TRP A 3 -37.54 -50.38 0.41
N TRP A 4 -38.63 -49.99 -0.24
CA TRP A 4 -38.76 -48.72 -0.96
C TRP A 4 -38.66 -47.49 -0.06
N GLN A 5 -39.17 -47.56 1.17
CA GLN A 5 -39.08 -46.46 2.15
C GLN A 5 -37.61 -46.25 2.55
N THR A 6 -36.87 -47.33 2.77
CA THR A 6 -35.44 -47.29 3.11
C THR A 6 -34.58 -46.71 1.97
N LEU A 7 -34.96 -47.02 0.72
CA LEU A 7 -34.30 -46.53 -0.48
C LEU A 7 -34.55 -45.04 -0.72
N LEU A 8 -35.79 -44.57 -0.51
CA LEU A 8 -36.12 -43.15 -0.56
C LEU A 8 -35.38 -42.33 0.51
N VAL A 9 -35.30 -42.84 1.73
CA VAL A 9 -34.60 -42.17 2.83
C VAL A 9 -33.10 -42.08 2.54
N THR A 10 -32.46 -43.12 2.01
CA THR A 10 -31.03 -43.06 1.67
C THR A 10 -30.73 -42.09 0.53
N ILE A 11 -31.55 -42.05 -0.52
CA ILE A 11 -31.39 -41.06 -1.61
C ILE A 11 -31.62 -39.64 -1.10
N SER A 12 -32.69 -39.42 -0.32
CA SER A 12 -32.98 -38.13 0.31
C SER A 12 -31.82 -37.64 1.16
N THR A 13 -31.29 -38.52 2.02
CA THR A 13 -30.15 -38.19 2.88
C THR A 13 -28.92 -37.85 2.04
N PHE A 14 -28.63 -38.63 0.99
CA PHE A 14 -27.49 -38.37 0.10
C PHE A 14 -27.58 -36.99 -0.60
N VAL A 15 -28.76 -36.65 -1.12
CA VAL A 15 -29.00 -35.35 -1.77
C VAL A 15 -28.84 -34.21 -0.78
N VAL A 16 -29.41 -34.34 0.42
CA VAL A 16 -29.29 -33.31 1.47
C VAL A 16 -27.83 -33.13 1.90
N THR A 17 -27.09 -34.22 2.14
CA THR A 17 -25.68 -34.14 2.51
C THR A 17 -24.86 -33.46 1.42
N LYS A 18 -25.08 -33.78 0.13
CA LYS A 18 -24.37 -33.14 -0.98
C LYS A 18 -24.69 -31.65 -1.13
N LEU A 19 -25.94 -31.24 -0.90
CA LEU A 19 -26.32 -29.82 -0.91
C LEU A 19 -25.64 -29.07 0.24
N VAL A 20 -25.62 -29.65 1.45
CA VAL A 20 -24.93 -29.07 2.61
C VAL A 20 -23.43 -28.96 2.35
N ASP A 21 -22.79 -30.01 1.83
CA ASP A 21 -21.37 -29.98 1.46
C ASP A 21 -21.07 -28.87 0.44
N HIS A 22 -21.94 -28.70 -0.55
CA HIS A 22 -21.80 -27.66 -1.56
C HIS A 22 -21.95 -26.24 -0.97
N PHE A 23 -22.92 -26.04 -0.09
CA PHE A 23 -23.08 -24.77 0.63
C PHE A 23 -21.86 -24.44 1.50
N ILE A 24 -21.30 -25.44 2.20
CA ILE A 24 -20.08 -25.28 3.00
C ILE A 24 -18.90 -24.92 2.09
N ALA A 25 -18.76 -25.56 0.94
CA ALA A 25 -17.70 -25.27 -0.02
C ALA A 25 -17.78 -23.82 -0.54
N ILE A 26 -18.96 -23.37 -0.96
CA ILE A 26 -19.18 -21.98 -1.41
C ILE A 26 -18.87 -20.99 -0.29
N SER A 27 -19.28 -21.29 0.95
CA SER A 27 -19.00 -20.42 2.09
C SER A 27 -17.51 -20.34 2.41
N LYS A 28 -16.77 -21.46 2.28
CA LYS A 28 -15.31 -21.48 2.45
C LYS A 28 -14.62 -20.68 1.37
N GLU A 29 -14.99 -20.87 0.11
CA GLU A 29 -14.41 -20.14 -1.03
C GLU A 29 -14.61 -18.62 -0.89
N LYS A 30 -15.81 -18.17 -0.51
CA LYS A 30 -16.07 -16.74 -0.24
C LYS A 30 -15.17 -16.19 0.87
N ARG A 31 -14.97 -16.95 1.94
CA ARG A 31 -14.10 -16.57 3.06
C ARG A 31 -12.64 -16.48 2.62
N GLU A 32 -12.17 -17.44 1.83
CA GLU A 32 -10.81 -17.45 1.28
C GLU A 32 -10.57 -16.30 0.31
N LEU A 33 -11.52 -16.03 -0.60
CA LEU A 33 -11.46 -14.87 -1.49
C LEU A 33 -11.43 -13.55 -0.72
N SER A 34 -12.21 -13.43 0.36
CA SER A 34 -12.19 -12.24 1.22
C SER A 34 -10.83 -12.07 1.91
N LYS A 35 -10.26 -13.13 2.48
CA LYS A 35 -8.92 -13.12 3.07
C LYS A 35 -7.85 -12.76 2.05
N ALA A 36 -7.89 -13.35 0.86
CA ALA A 36 -6.94 -13.06 -0.21
C ALA A 36 -7.02 -11.60 -0.66
N ARG A 37 -8.21 -11.01 -0.74
CA ARG A 37 -8.39 -9.59 -1.07
C ARG A 37 -7.85 -8.67 0.02
N LYS A 38 -8.08 -9.00 1.30
CA LYS A 38 -7.52 -8.26 2.44
C LYS A 38 -5.99 -8.31 2.45
N SER A 39 -5.42 -9.51 2.33
CA SER A 39 -3.96 -9.70 2.22
C SER A 39 -3.38 -8.88 1.09
N LYS A 40 -3.94 -8.99 -0.13
CA LYS A 40 -3.48 -8.22 -1.28
C LYS A 40 -3.56 -6.70 -1.08
N LYS A 41 -4.53 -6.21 -0.32
CA LYS A 41 -4.63 -4.78 0.01
C LYS A 41 -3.49 -4.36 0.93
N ILE A 42 -3.23 -5.13 1.99
CA ILE A 42 -2.14 -4.89 2.94
C ILE A 42 -0.80 -4.90 2.20
N ASP A 43 -0.52 -5.95 1.42
CA ASP A 43 0.71 -6.06 0.64
C ASP A 43 0.91 -4.84 -0.28
N GLN A 44 -0.17 -4.33 -0.88
CA GLN A 44 -0.08 -3.14 -1.74
C GLN A 44 0.22 -1.86 -0.97
N ILE A 45 -0.28 -1.71 0.25
CA ILE A 45 0.02 -0.55 1.09
C ILE A 45 1.47 -0.64 1.58
N GLU A 46 1.91 -1.81 2.03
CA GLU A 46 3.30 -2.05 2.44
C GLU A 46 4.29 -1.78 1.30
N ASN A 47 3.99 -2.26 0.08
CA ASN A 47 4.82 -1.96 -1.09
C ASN A 47 4.91 -0.44 -1.37
N LEU A 48 3.82 0.31 -1.17
CA LEU A 48 3.85 1.77 -1.29
C LEU A 48 4.68 2.41 -0.17
N MET A 49 4.60 1.90 1.06
CA MET A 49 5.44 2.35 2.17
C MET A 49 6.91 2.17 1.83
N ASP A 50 7.32 1.00 1.35
CA ASP A 50 8.70 0.72 0.95
C ASP A 50 9.15 1.64 -0.18
N GLU A 51 8.33 1.77 -1.23
CA GLU A 51 8.63 2.62 -2.39
C GLU A 51 8.81 4.09 -1.96
N VAL A 52 7.96 4.65 -1.10
CA VAL A 52 8.06 6.04 -0.60
C VAL A 52 9.20 6.21 0.41
N SER A 53 9.48 5.20 1.24
CA SER A 53 10.58 5.21 2.21
C SER A 53 11.92 5.42 1.52
N VAL A 54 12.13 4.84 0.34
CA VAL A 54 13.35 5.07 -0.45
C VAL A 54 13.52 6.55 -0.82
N TYR A 55 12.45 7.25 -1.19
CA TYR A 55 12.54 8.70 -1.48
C TYR A 55 12.91 9.48 -0.22
N TYR A 56 12.28 9.15 0.91
CA TYR A 56 12.56 9.77 2.20
C TYR A 56 14.03 9.56 2.62
N GLU A 57 14.52 8.33 2.55
CA GLU A 57 15.90 7.97 2.90
C GLU A 57 16.94 8.70 2.04
N VAL A 58 16.74 8.74 0.72
CA VAL A 58 17.65 9.46 -0.18
C VAL A 58 17.66 10.95 0.16
N THR A 59 16.49 11.52 0.43
CA THR A 59 16.35 12.96 0.70
C THR A 59 16.96 13.36 2.05
N MET A 60 16.76 12.53 3.07
CA MET A 60 17.31 12.75 4.42
C MET A 60 18.78 12.41 4.55
N ASN A 61 19.38 11.74 3.57
CA ASN A 61 20.78 11.38 3.61
C ASN A 61 21.71 12.61 3.71
N TRP A 62 22.73 12.50 4.56
CA TRP A 62 23.76 13.50 4.83
C TRP A 62 24.80 13.65 3.71
N LYS A 63 24.79 12.75 2.71
CA LYS A 63 25.66 12.82 1.53
C LYS A 63 25.41 14.10 0.72
N HIS A 64 26.47 14.60 0.07
CA HIS A 64 26.39 15.74 -0.86
C HIS A 64 25.49 15.46 -2.07
N HIS A 65 24.90 16.53 -2.61
CA HIS A 65 23.96 16.49 -3.74
C HIS A 65 24.51 15.72 -4.96
N GLU A 66 25.78 15.92 -5.32
CA GLU A 66 26.43 15.24 -6.45
C GLU A 66 26.35 13.71 -6.36
N MET A 67 26.38 13.17 -5.13
CA MET A 67 26.24 11.72 -4.89
C MET A 67 24.77 11.26 -4.90
N LYS A 68 23.81 12.18 -4.75
CA LYS A 68 22.36 11.90 -4.69
C LYS A 68 21.64 12.19 -6.00
N GLN A 69 22.23 13.01 -6.86
CA GLN A 69 21.61 13.50 -8.10
C GLN A 69 21.14 12.35 -9.02
N GLU A 70 21.96 11.31 -9.19
CA GLU A 70 21.58 10.15 -10.00
C GLU A 70 20.41 9.39 -9.37
N HIS A 71 20.37 9.27 -8.04
CA HIS A 71 19.27 8.64 -7.32
C HIS A 71 17.98 9.45 -7.45
N TYR A 72 18.03 10.77 -7.25
CA TYR A 72 16.88 11.66 -7.47
C TYR A 72 16.37 11.54 -8.91
N ARG A 73 17.26 11.56 -9.92
CA ARG A 73 16.85 11.46 -11.32
C ARG A 73 16.17 10.12 -11.64
N LYS A 74 16.64 9.02 -11.05
CA LYS A 74 16.03 7.69 -11.23
C LYS A 74 14.67 7.62 -10.54
N LEU A 75 14.58 8.09 -9.30
CA LEU A 75 13.37 8.03 -8.48
C LEU A 75 12.28 8.98 -9.02
N MET A 76 12.62 10.19 -9.42
CA MET A 76 11.63 11.19 -9.87
C MET A 76 11.16 10.99 -11.31
N LYS A 77 11.70 10.01 -12.05
CA LYS A 77 11.28 9.76 -13.43
C LYS A 77 9.87 9.14 -13.49
N ASP A 78 9.53 8.30 -12.52
CA ASP A 78 8.32 7.47 -12.54
C ASP A 78 7.40 7.74 -11.33
N ASP A 79 7.55 8.88 -10.67
CA ASP A 79 6.81 9.19 -9.44
C ASP A 79 5.30 9.45 -9.67
N ASP A 80 4.93 10.07 -10.79
CA ASP A 80 3.53 10.21 -11.18
C ASP A 80 2.85 8.85 -11.41
N TYR A 81 3.60 7.89 -11.96
CA TYR A 81 3.13 6.52 -12.12
C TYR A 81 2.95 5.83 -10.77
N LEU A 82 3.89 6.02 -9.84
CA LEU A 82 3.82 5.50 -8.48
C LEU A 82 2.53 5.95 -7.79
N ILE A 83 2.25 7.25 -7.78
CA ILE A 83 1.01 7.77 -7.16
C ILE A 83 -0.24 7.29 -7.91
N GLY A 84 -0.19 7.21 -9.23
CA GLY A 84 -1.28 6.68 -10.05
C GLY A 84 -1.64 5.23 -9.73
N LYS A 85 -0.63 4.37 -9.52
CA LYS A 85 -0.76 2.94 -9.19
C LYS A 85 -1.57 2.70 -7.90
N TYR A 86 -1.44 3.59 -6.92
CA TYR A 86 -2.10 3.46 -5.61
C TYR A 86 -3.25 4.44 -5.36
N ASN A 87 -3.68 5.20 -6.38
CA ASN A 87 -4.76 6.18 -6.26
C ASN A 87 -6.13 5.59 -5.81
N ARG A 88 -6.27 4.25 -5.86
CA ARG A 88 -7.40 3.53 -5.24
C ARG A 88 -7.50 3.73 -3.72
N TYR A 89 -6.39 4.04 -3.05
CA TYR A 89 -6.28 4.30 -1.62
C TYR A 89 -6.07 5.80 -1.39
N LYS A 90 -7.13 6.60 -1.60
CA LYS A 90 -7.00 8.06 -1.71
C LYS A 90 -6.33 8.73 -0.51
N GLY A 91 -6.60 8.27 0.72
CA GLY A 91 -5.98 8.80 1.93
C GLY A 91 -4.47 8.60 1.92
N VAL A 92 -4.04 7.34 1.81
CA VAL A 92 -2.63 6.95 1.75
C VAL A 92 -1.90 7.60 0.57
N ALA A 93 -2.48 7.55 -0.63
CA ALA A 93 -1.87 8.11 -1.83
C ALA A 93 -1.74 9.63 -1.79
N SER A 94 -2.63 10.33 -1.07
CA SER A 94 -2.50 11.77 -0.87
C SER A 94 -1.30 12.11 0.02
N HIS A 95 -1.15 11.41 1.14
CA HIS A 95 0.01 11.63 2.03
C HIS A 95 1.33 11.22 1.36
N ALA A 96 1.34 10.12 0.60
CA ALA A 96 2.49 9.74 -0.21
C ALA A 96 2.90 10.86 -1.20
N ARG A 97 1.91 11.48 -1.87
CA ARG A 97 2.17 12.60 -2.79
C ARG A 97 2.81 13.78 -2.08
N ASP A 98 2.34 14.11 -0.88
CA ASP A 98 2.90 15.22 -0.08
C ASP A 98 4.37 14.96 0.27
N VAL A 99 4.71 13.73 0.67
CA VAL A 99 6.10 13.30 0.95
C VAL A 99 6.94 13.45 -0.31
N LEU A 100 6.52 12.87 -1.43
CA LEU A 100 7.24 12.97 -2.71
C LEU A 100 7.44 14.41 -3.15
N HIS A 101 6.43 15.27 -2.96
CA HIS A 101 6.52 16.68 -3.29
C HIS A 101 7.60 17.40 -2.45
N HIS A 102 7.66 17.16 -1.14
CA HIS A 102 8.71 17.73 -0.29
C HIS A 102 10.10 17.18 -0.66
N CYS A 103 10.20 15.91 -1.04
CA CYS A 103 11.44 15.34 -1.58
C CYS A 103 11.89 16.06 -2.86
N LYS A 104 10.97 16.43 -3.77
CA LYS A 104 11.28 17.23 -4.96
C LYS A 104 11.78 18.62 -4.61
N ILE A 105 11.14 19.30 -3.66
CA ILE A 105 11.54 20.64 -3.21
C ILE A 105 12.96 20.57 -2.64
N ILE A 106 13.24 19.62 -1.73
CA ILE A 106 14.57 19.47 -1.13
C ILE A 106 15.61 19.13 -2.19
N ALA A 107 15.33 18.24 -3.15
CA ALA A 107 16.25 17.93 -4.22
C ALA A 107 16.59 19.15 -5.10
N SER A 108 15.60 20.03 -5.34
CA SER A 108 15.79 21.29 -6.05
C SER A 108 16.60 22.30 -5.25
N GLU A 109 16.38 22.41 -3.93
CA GLU A 109 17.14 23.33 -3.07
C GLU A 109 18.56 22.84 -2.74
N GLU A 110 18.79 21.52 -2.76
CA GLU A 110 20.14 20.96 -2.66
C GLU A 110 20.96 21.18 -3.95
N ASN A 111 20.31 21.43 -5.08
CA ASN A 111 20.98 21.65 -6.36
C ASN A 111 21.70 23.01 -6.38
N PRO A 112 23.04 23.03 -6.54
CA PRO A 112 23.82 24.26 -6.56
C PRO A 112 23.46 25.22 -7.71
N GLU A 113 22.86 24.74 -8.80
CA GLU A 113 22.49 25.57 -9.97
C GLU A 113 21.17 26.32 -9.78
N THR A 114 20.30 25.83 -8.90
CA THR A 114 18.93 26.35 -8.70
C THR A 114 18.75 27.08 -7.38
N SER A 115 19.62 26.84 -6.40
CA SER A 115 19.42 27.34 -5.03
C SER A 115 19.85 28.79 -4.83
N THR A 116 18.90 29.63 -4.43
CA THR A 116 19.14 30.95 -3.83
C THR A 116 18.94 30.94 -2.29
N ALA A 117 18.40 29.87 -1.71
CA ALA A 117 17.91 29.83 -0.32
C ALA A 117 18.35 28.59 0.49
N ARG A 118 19.64 28.21 0.42
CA ARG A 118 20.23 27.10 1.24
C ARG A 118 19.94 27.18 2.76
N ALA A 119 19.61 28.36 3.28
CA ALA A 119 19.31 28.58 4.70
C ALA A 119 18.02 27.88 5.18
N GLU A 120 17.11 27.49 4.28
CA GLU A 120 15.81 26.89 4.64
C GLU A 120 15.80 25.35 4.58
N LEU A 121 16.88 24.73 4.08
CA LEU A 121 17.02 23.27 3.98
C LEU A 121 16.73 22.49 5.28
N PRO A 122 17.21 22.93 6.46
CA PRO A 122 16.89 22.24 7.71
C PRO A 122 15.38 22.23 8.00
N LYS A 123 14.69 23.36 7.77
CA LYS A 123 13.24 23.46 7.99
C LYS A 123 12.45 22.56 7.04
N LEU A 124 12.85 22.53 5.77
CA LEU A 124 12.22 21.65 4.77
C LEU A 124 12.40 20.17 5.13
N LYS A 125 13.55 19.78 5.70
CA LYS A 125 13.79 18.42 6.18
C LYS A 125 12.91 18.11 7.40
N ASP A 126 12.78 19.04 8.35
CA ASP A 126 11.86 18.86 9.49
C ASP A 126 10.40 18.71 9.03
N GLU A 127 9.97 19.51 8.06
CA GLU A 127 8.64 19.39 7.44
C GLU A 127 8.46 18.04 6.72
N LEU A 128 9.47 17.59 5.97
CA LEU A 128 9.46 16.28 5.32
C LEU A 128 9.30 15.14 6.35
N ALA A 129 9.99 15.22 7.50
CA ALA A 129 9.84 14.24 8.57
C ALA A 129 8.39 14.18 9.09
N GLN A 130 7.79 15.35 9.35
CA GLN A 130 6.39 15.41 9.78
C GLN A 130 5.43 14.83 8.74
N LYS A 131 5.63 15.15 7.46
CA LYS A 131 4.81 14.61 6.36
C LYS A 131 4.97 13.10 6.21
N TYR A 132 6.18 12.60 6.41
CA TYR A 132 6.46 11.17 6.38
C TYR A 132 5.79 10.43 7.54
N ASP A 133 5.84 10.98 8.75
CA ASP A 133 5.15 10.41 9.91
C ASP A 133 3.63 10.34 9.68
N MET A 134 3.04 11.39 9.11
CA MET A 134 1.63 11.40 8.73
C MET A 134 1.30 10.33 7.68
N PHE A 135 2.20 10.10 6.72
CA PHE A 135 2.03 9.05 5.72
C PHE A 135 2.07 7.65 6.33
N ILE A 136 3.05 7.36 7.19
CA ILE A 136 3.16 6.07 7.88
C ILE A 136 1.92 5.81 8.72
N LYS A 137 1.48 6.80 9.49
CA LYS A 137 0.26 6.69 10.29
C LYS A 137 -0.98 6.40 9.43
N ALA A 138 -1.11 7.07 8.29
CA ALA A 138 -2.22 6.81 7.37
C ALA A 138 -2.17 5.39 6.78
N CYS A 139 -0.98 4.85 6.51
CA CYS A 139 -0.81 3.46 6.08
C CYS A 139 -1.23 2.47 7.18
N GLU A 140 -0.78 2.70 8.41
CA GLU A 140 -1.12 1.86 9.57
C GLU A 140 -2.63 1.84 9.83
N GLU A 141 -3.29 3.01 9.84
CA GLU A 141 -4.74 3.12 9.99
C GLU A 141 -5.51 2.38 8.88
N GLU A 142 -5.02 2.45 7.64
CA GLU A 142 -5.64 1.75 6.50
C GLU A 142 -5.42 0.22 6.57
N ILE A 143 -4.30 -0.23 7.11
CA ILE A 143 -4.03 -1.65 7.37
C ILE A 143 -4.91 -2.15 8.51
N GLU A 144 -4.96 -1.45 9.64
CA GLU A 144 -5.78 -1.81 10.80
C GLU A 144 -7.26 -1.90 10.46
N SER A 145 -7.79 -0.96 9.68
CA SER A 145 -9.18 -1.01 9.21
C SER A 145 -9.47 -2.17 8.26
N THR A 146 -8.44 -2.80 7.70
CA THR A 146 -8.56 -3.92 6.76
C THR A 146 -8.52 -5.28 7.45
N VAL A 147 -7.83 -5.41 8.59
CA VAL A 147 -7.72 -6.66 9.39
C VAL A 147 -9.08 -7.07 9.94
#